data_AF-A0A2A3F7A7-F1
#
_entry.id   AF-A0A2A3F7A7-F1
#
_cell.length_a   1.000
_cell.length_b   1.000
_cell.length_c   1.000
_cell.angle_alpha   90.00
_cell.angle_beta   90.00
_cell.angle_gamma   90.00
#
_symmetry.space_group_name_H-M   'P 1'
#
loop_
_entity.id
_entity.type
_entity.pdbx_description
1 polymer ?
#
loop_
_entity_poly.entity_id
_entity_poly.type
_entity_poly.pdbx_seq_one_letter_code
_entity_poly.pdbx_strand_id
1 'polypeptide(L)'
;MIYLDDHSRRILSIPLVIFVLRSGDRTVVVDTGGPADEEQIRRMIPFGYAVKEADPMENALTRLGVRADDVDLVINPTCTGTTARTTTYSATPRSWSNATNWAMPRRRVRSICGPMGSRQASCRHSLGSQGVRVDTGEGTFVITGDCVGTFGNWNNGGAAMPLPSGRFTAFRAFYASLAHLEGTDWKPLPSHDHTVVEKGTFGY
;
A
#
# COMPACT_ATOMS: atom_id res chain seq x y z
N MET A 1 -16.55 13.81 17.49
CA MET A 1 -17.68 13.87 16.54
C MET A 1 -18.01 12.44 16.18
N ILE A 2 -19.14 11.96 16.68
CA ILE A 2 -19.56 10.57 16.63
C ILE A 2 -20.70 10.53 15.60
N TYR A 3 -20.48 9.88 14.46
CA TYR A 3 -21.61 9.34 13.71
C TYR A 3 -21.93 8.01 14.38
N LEU A 4 -22.98 8.00 15.21
CA LEU A 4 -23.47 6.80 15.88
C LEU A 4 -24.42 6.00 14.96
N ASP A 5 -24.95 6.65 13.91
CA ASP A 5 -25.77 6.03 12.87
C ASP A 5 -25.26 6.43 11.48
N ASP A 6 -25.00 5.43 10.64
CA ASP A 6 -24.74 5.62 9.21
C ASP A 6 -26.05 5.84 8.47
N HIS A 7 -26.36 7.10 8.18
CA HIS A 7 -27.53 7.48 7.37
C HIS A 7 -27.23 7.51 5.86
N SER A 8 -26.00 7.21 5.44
CA SER A 8 -25.59 7.40 4.05
C SER A 8 -26.22 6.41 3.07
N ARG A 9 -26.71 5.24 3.56
CA ARG A 9 -27.15 4.07 2.76
C ARG A 9 -26.15 3.67 1.66
N ARG A 10 -24.89 4.14 1.73
CA ARG A 10 -23.88 3.97 0.69
C ARG A 10 -22.86 2.94 1.16
N ILE A 11 -23.07 1.70 0.74
CA ILE A 11 -22.05 0.68 0.83
C ILE A 11 -21.00 0.98 -0.25
N LEU A 12 -19.79 1.30 0.18
CA LEU A 12 -18.63 1.42 -0.70
C LEU A 12 -17.84 0.12 -0.66
N SER A 13 -17.82 -0.59 -1.79
CA SER A 13 -16.92 -1.72 -1.98
C SER A 13 -15.52 -1.20 -2.25
N ILE A 14 -14.56 -1.59 -1.42
CA ILE A 14 -13.14 -1.24 -1.57
C ILE A 14 -12.32 -2.54 -1.63
N PRO A 15 -11.46 -2.73 -2.65
CA PRO A 15 -10.57 -3.89 -2.69
C PRO A 15 -9.43 -3.76 -1.67
N LEU A 16 -8.86 -4.89 -1.28
CA LEU A 16 -7.55 -4.95 -0.64
C LEU A 16 -6.55 -5.46 -1.67
N VAL A 17 -5.69 -4.56 -2.15
CA VAL A 17 -4.78 -4.86 -3.26
C VAL A 17 -3.40 -5.22 -2.73
N ILE A 18 -2.89 -6.36 -3.18
CA ILE A 18 -1.48 -6.75 -3.04
C ILE A 18 -0.78 -6.41 -4.36
N PHE A 19 0.42 -5.84 -4.28
CA PHE A 19 1.22 -5.56 -5.47
C PHE A 19 2.40 -6.52 -5.57
N VAL A 20 2.60 -7.07 -6.77
CA VAL A 20 3.78 -7.88 -7.10
C VAL A 20 4.66 -7.07 -8.05
N LEU A 21 5.89 -6.80 -7.62
CA LEU A 21 6.89 -6.09 -8.40
C LEU A 21 7.90 -7.10 -8.95
N ARG A 22 8.13 -7.06 -10.27
CA ARG A 22 9.12 -7.88 -10.96
C ARG A 22 10.22 -7.01 -11.53
N SER A 23 11.47 -7.35 -11.23
CA SER A 23 12.64 -6.68 -11.80
C SER A 23 13.78 -7.67 -12.00
N GLY A 24 13.98 -8.09 -13.26
CA GLY A 24 14.95 -9.14 -13.57
C GLY A 24 14.50 -10.48 -12.99
N ASP A 25 15.37 -11.10 -12.20
CA ASP A 25 15.13 -12.34 -11.47
C ASP A 25 14.46 -12.13 -10.10
N ARG A 26 14.21 -10.87 -9.70
CA ARG A 26 13.69 -10.55 -8.37
C ARG A 26 12.18 -10.32 -8.34
N THR A 27 11.56 -10.80 -7.27
CA THR A 27 10.15 -10.63 -6.94
C THR A 27 10.00 -9.97 -5.58
N VAL A 28 9.32 -8.82 -5.54
CA VAL A 28 8.95 -8.13 -4.30
C VAL A 28 7.45 -8.07 -4.19
N VAL A 29 6.92 -8.41 -3.01
CA VAL A 29 5.50 -8.27 -2.69
C VAL A 29 5.32 -7.05 -1.80
N VAL A 30 4.38 -6.17 -2.15
CA VAL A 30 3.99 -5.02 -1.33
C VAL A 30 2.57 -5.24 -0.84
N ASP A 31 2.43 -5.18 0.49
CA ASP A 31 1.26 -5.60 1.25
C ASP A 31 1.01 -7.12 1.21
N THR A 32 0.22 -7.63 2.13
CA THR A 32 -0.18 -9.05 2.20
C THR A 32 -1.70 -9.22 2.20
N GLY A 33 -2.44 -8.13 1.97
CA GLY A 33 -3.89 -8.13 2.01
C GLY A 33 -4.41 -8.26 3.44
N GLY A 34 -5.71 -8.51 3.58
CA GLY A 34 -6.31 -8.73 4.89
C GLY A 34 -6.31 -10.20 5.30
N PRO A 35 -6.80 -10.52 6.51
CA PRO A 35 -6.86 -11.89 6.99
C PRO A 35 -7.69 -12.76 6.04
N ALA A 36 -7.26 -14.01 5.87
CA ALA A 36 -7.99 -15.02 5.10
C ALA A 36 -8.91 -15.89 5.97
N ASP A 37 -8.71 -15.87 7.30
CA ASP A 37 -9.51 -16.63 8.25
C ASP A 37 -10.88 -15.97 8.50
N GLU A 38 -11.96 -16.66 8.14
CA GLU A 38 -13.33 -16.14 8.26
C GLU A 38 -13.72 -15.77 9.69
N GLU A 39 -13.25 -16.52 10.69
CA GLU A 39 -13.58 -16.25 12.08
C GLU A 39 -12.91 -14.95 12.56
N GLN A 40 -11.63 -14.78 12.23
CA GLN A 40 -10.88 -13.56 12.47
C GLN A 40 -11.51 -12.36 11.73
N ILE A 41 -11.88 -12.54 10.46
CA ILE A 41 -12.58 -11.52 9.67
C ILE A 41 -13.87 -11.09 10.38
N ARG A 42 -14.74 -12.03 10.76
CA ARG A 42 -16.03 -11.73 11.40
C ARG A 42 -15.86 -11.03 12.75
N ARG A 43 -14.82 -11.37 13.51
CA ARG A 43 -14.48 -10.72 14.78
C ARG A 43 -13.98 -9.29 14.58
N MET A 44 -13.17 -9.04 13.54
CA MET A 44 -12.52 -7.75 13.31
C MET A 44 -13.37 -6.77 12.50
N ILE A 45 -14.15 -7.27 11.54
CA ILE A 45 -14.89 -6.47 10.56
C ILE A 45 -16.31 -7.05 10.41
N PRO A 46 -17.21 -6.81 11.38
CA PRO A 46 -18.56 -7.37 11.37
C PRO A 46 -19.48 -6.75 10.29
N PHE A 47 -19.00 -5.79 9.50
CA PHE A 47 -19.81 -4.95 8.61
C PHE A 47 -19.59 -5.19 7.09
N GLY A 48 -18.97 -6.30 6.68
CA GLY A 48 -18.95 -6.72 5.27
C GLY A 48 -17.55 -6.83 4.66
N TYR A 49 -16.89 -7.95 4.96
CA TYR A 49 -15.64 -8.35 4.34
C TYR A 49 -15.89 -9.65 3.57
N ALA A 50 -15.57 -9.66 2.29
CA ALA A 50 -15.79 -10.80 1.41
C ALA A 50 -14.48 -11.15 0.71
N VAL A 51 -14.05 -12.40 0.86
CA VAL A 51 -12.95 -12.98 0.09
C VAL A 51 -13.58 -13.97 -0.86
N LYS A 52 -13.51 -13.73 -2.17
CA LYS A 52 -13.91 -14.76 -3.13
C LYS A 52 -12.89 -15.90 -3.03
N GLU A 53 -13.26 -17.13 -3.31
CA GLU A 53 -12.33 -18.29 -3.32
C GLU A 53 -11.07 -18.01 -4.16
N ALA A 54 -11.21 -17.17 -5.18
CA ALA A 54 -10.13 -16.73 -6.02
C ALA A 54 -9.13 -15.79 -5.32
N ASP A 55 -9.56 -14.98 -4.37
CA ASP A 55 -8.81 -13.83 -3.88
C ASP A 55 -7.86 -14.05 -2.68
N PRO A 56 -7.73 -15.25 -2.04
CA PRO A 56 -6.64 -15.49 -1.12
C PRO A 56 -5.28 -15.23 -1.78
N MET A 57 -4.32 -14.76 -0.99
CA MET A 57 -3.01 -14.34 -1.46
C MET A 57 -2.30 -15.45 -2.26
N GLU A 58 -2.35 -16.69 -1.79
CA GLU A 58 -1.74 -17.84 -2.44
C GLU A 58 -2.31 -18.08 -3.84
N ASN A 59 -3.63 -17.93 -3.97
CA ASN A 59 -4.33 -18.08 -5.24
C ASN A 59 -4.03 -16.92 -6.19
N ALA A 60 -3.99 -15.69 -5.66
CA ALA A 60 -3.61 -14.50 -6.42
C ALA A 60 -2.17 -14.59 -6.95
N LEU A 61 -1.21 -15.00 -6.12
CA LEU A 61 0.18 -15.21 -6.51
C LEU A 61 0.32 -16.33 -7.54
N THR A 62 -0.40 -17.44 -7.36
CA THR A 62 -0.40 -18.57 -8.31
C THR A 62 -0.86 -18.13 -9.70
N ARG A 63 -1.90 -17.28 -9.82
CA ARG A 63 -2.34 -16.75 -11.12
C ARG A 63 -1.28 -15.90 -11.82
N LEU A 64 -0.42 -15.24 -11.05
CA LEU A 64 0.69 -14.47 -11.59
C LEU A 64 1.92 -15.35 -11.89
N GLY A 65 1.88 -16.64 -11.56
CA GLY A 65 3.03 -17.55 -11.67
C GLY A 65 4.12 -17.23 -10.65
N VAL A 66 3.75 -16.75 -9.47
CA VAL A 66 4.67 -16.50 -8.35
C VAL A 66 4.41 -17.54 -7.26
N ARG A 67 5.45 -18.24 -6.82
CA ARG A 67 5.38 -19.05 -5.59
C ARG A 67 5.82 -18.19 -4.42
N ALA A 68 5.25 -18.45 -3.24
CA ALA A 68 5.63 -17.73 -2.02
C ALA A 68 7.14 -17.88 -1.71
N ASP A 69 7.72 -19.06 -1.94
CA ASP A 69 9.15 -19.34 -1.73
C ASP A 69 10.07 -18.54 -2.67
N ASP A 70 9.54 -18.02 -3.78
CA ASP A 70 10.30 -17.25 -4.78
C ASP A 70 10.25 -15.74 -4.48
N VAL A 71 9.55 -15.32 -3.42
CA VAL A 71 9.46 -13.90 -3.02
C VAL A 71 10.72 -13.49 -2.27
N ASP A 72 11.49 -12.57 -2.82
CA ASP A 72 12.73 -12.09 -2.21
C ASP A 72 12.49 -11.14 -1.04
N LEU A 73 11.40 -10.38 -1.08
CA LEU A 73 11.10 -9.33 -0.10
C LEU A 73 9.59 -9.09 -0.01
N VAL A 74 9.11 -8.92 1.22
CA VAL A 74 7.77 -8.44 1.53
C VAL A 74 7.86 -7.07 2.20
N ILE A 75 7.09 -6.09 1.71
CA ILE A 75 7.01 -4.73 2.26
C ILE A 75 5.58 -4.44 2.67
N ASN A 76 5.31 -4.24 3.96
CA ASN A 76 3.99 -3.83 4.42
C ASN A 76 3.87 -2.29 4.51
N PRO A 77 2.95 -1.65 3.78
CA PRO A 77 2.81 -0.19 3.74
C PRO A 77 2.04 0.37 4.95
N THR A 78 1.21 -0.43 5.62
CA THR A 78 0.46 -0.04 6.82
C THR A 78 0.70 -0.97 8.00
N CYS A 79 0.74 -0.40 9.21
CA CYS A 79 0.82 -1.15 10.46
C CYS A 79 -0.59 -1.51 10.94
N THR A 80 -1.25 -2.48 10.31
CA THR A 80 -2.47 -3.08 10.85
C THR A 80 -2.14 -4.43 11.50
N GLY A 81 -2.09 -4.49 12.83
CA GLY A 81 -2.34 -5.73 13.57
C GLY A 81 -1.17 -6.65 13.96
N THR A 82 0.09 -6.31 13.73
CA THR A 82 1.23 -7.02 14.34
C THR A 82 2.09 -6.05 15.15
N THR A 83 2.50 -6.49 16.33
CA THR A 83 3.29 -5.73 17.32
C THR A 83 4.42 -4.93 16.68
N ALA A 84 4.57 -3.68 17.13
CA ALA A 84 5.59 -2.74 16.68
C ALA A 84 7.01 -3.30 16.85
N ARG A 85 7.45 -4.01 15.82
CA ARG A 85 8.80 -4.06 15.30
C ARG A 85 8.63 -3.96 13.81
N THR A 86 9.50 -3.21 13.13
CA THR A 86 9.72 -3.38 11.71
C THR A 86 10.12 -4.85 11.51
N THR A 87 9.15 -5.74 11.34
CA THR A 87 9.40 -7.16 11.12
C THR A 87 9.73 -7.28 9.64
N THR A 88 10.98 -6.99 9.33
CA THR A 88 11.62 -7.49 8.13
C THR A 88 11.59 -9.02 8.23
N TYR A 89 10.86 -9.70 7.35
CA TYR A 89 11.07 -11.14 7.21
C TYR A 89 12.46 -11.35 6.61
N SER A 90 13.35 -11.86 7.46
CA SER A 90 14.68 -12.29 7.09
C SER A 90 14.62 -13.75 6.64
N ALA A 91 14.85 -14.02 5.37
CA ALA A 91 15.48 -15.28 4.98
C ALA A 91 16.99 -15.05 5.04
N THR A 92 17.68 -15.65 6.00
CA THR A 92 19.16 -15.62 6.13
C THR A 92 19.76 -16.97 5.68
N PRO A 93 21.07 -17.05 5.32
CA PRO A 93 22.14 -16.13 5.72
C PRO A 93 23.09 -15.68 4.60
N ARG A 94 23.19 -14.36 4.39
CA ARG A 94 24.46 -13.65 4.15
C ARG A 94 24.26 -12.13 4.26
N SER A 95 24.23 -11.67 5.51
CA SER A 95 24.45 -10.27 5.92
C SER A 95 23.56 -9.21 5.24
N TRP A 96 23.83 -7.94 5.54
CA TRP A 96 23.25 -6.71 4.98
C TRP A 96 22.23 -5.97 5.85
N SER A 97 22.58 -4.71 6.04
CA SER A 97 22.13 -3.73 7.02
C SER A 97 21.20 -2.70 6.37
N ASN A 98 20.33 -2.10 7.19
CA ASN A 98 19.47 -0.93 6.97
C ASN A 98 18.88 -0.72 5.56
N ALA A 99 17.57 -0.96 5.45
CA ALA A 99 16.72 -0.86 4.26
C ALA A 99 16.54 0.56 3.66
N THR A 100 17.50 1.48 3.82
CA THR A 100 17.37 2.87 3.36
C THR A 100 18.00 3.18 2.00
N ASN A 101 18.68 2.24 1.34
CA ASN A 101 19.12 2.43 -0.05
C ASN A 101 19.38 1.09 -0.76
N TRP A 102 18.37 0.54 -1.41
CA TRP A 102 18.59 -0.45 -2.46
C TRP A 102 18.85 0.28 -3.78
N ALA A 103 20.12 0.25 -4.22
CA ALA A 103 20.54 0.72 -5.54
C ALA A 103 20.57 -0.48 -6.49
N MET A 104 19.46 -0.75 -7.14
CA MET A 104 19.36 -1.73 -8.22
C MET A 104 19.93 -1.13 -9.52
N PRO A 105 20.71 -1.87 -10.32
CA PRO A 105 21.12 -1.41 -11.64
C PRO A 105 19.88 -1.41 -12.55
N ARG A 106 19.39 -0.20 -12.86
CA ARG A 106 18.39 0.17 -13.88
C ARG A 106 16.88 0.25 -13.53
N ARG A 107 16.40 -0.13 -12.34
CA ARG A 107 15.03 0.23 -11.85
C ARG A 107 15.02 0.33 -10.32
N ARG A 108 14.66 1.47 -9.72
CA ARG A 108 14.77 1.69 -8.26
C ARG A 108 13.43 1.48 -7.55
N VAL A 109 13.39 0.55 -6.59
CA VAL A 109 12.31 0.45 -5.58
C VAL A 109 12.81 1.09 -4.29
N ARG A 110 12.05 2.02 -3.71
CA ARG A 110 12.42 2.72 -2.47
C ARG A 110 11.22 2.85 -1.55
N SER A 111 11.40 2.56 -0.26
CA SER A 111 10.49 3.07 0.77
C SER A 111 10.63 4.59 0.84
N ILE A 112 9.50 5.29 0.98
CA ILE A 112 9.46 6.75 1.20
C ILE A 112 9.46 7.05 2.72
N CYS A 113 9.77 6.09 3.58
CA CYS A 113 9.79 6.30 5.02
C CYS A 113 11.05 7.07 5.46
N GLY A 114 10.85 8.32 5.91
CA GLY A 114 11.85 9.11 6.59
C GLY A 114 11.46 9.41 8.04
N PRO A 115 12.42 9.63 8.95
CA PRO A 115 12.14 10.02 10.33
C PRO A 115 11.31 11.32 10.37
N MET A 116 10.59 11.52 11.47
CA MET A 116 9.84 12.75 11.74
C MET A 116 10.78 13.96 11.61
N GLY A 117 10.58 14.82 10.60
CA GLY A 117 11.45 15.96 10.30
C GLY A 117 12.41 15.81 9.10
N SER A 118 12.46 14.65 8.44
CA SER A 118 13.15 14.50 7.16
C SER A 118 12.31 15.07 6.00
N ARG A 119 12.97 15.62 4.96
CA ARG A 119 12.33 16.21 3.76
C ARG A 119 11.62 15.17 2.85
N GLN A 120 11.57 13.91 3.24
CA GLN A 120 10.78 12.86 2.56
C GLN A 120 9.45 12.75 3.28
N ALA A 121 8.38 13.24 2.66
CA ALA A 121 7.05 13.03 3.23
C ALA A 121 6.68 11.57 3.00
N SER A 122 6.86 10.75 4.03
CA SER A 122 6.32 9.40 4.12
C SER A 122 4.80 9.44 3.95
N CYS A 123 4.19 8.54 3.19
CA CYS A 123 2.73 8.45 3.09
C CYS A 123 2.11 8.10 4.45
N ARG A 124 1.55 9.08 5.16
CA ARG A 124 1.09 8.91 6.55
C ARG A 124 -0.41 8.75 6.63
N HIS A 125 -0.85 7.52 6.83
CA HIS A 125 -2.20 7.18 7.31
C HIS A 125 -2.19 6.88 8.81
N SER A 126 -1.29 5.98 9.24
CA SER A 126 -1.02 5.64 10.63
C SER A 126 0.44 5.93 11.00
N LEU A 127 0.78 5.81 12.30
CA LEU A 127 2.18 5.90 12.72
C LEU A 127 2.95 4.73 12.10
N GLY A 128 4.00 5.04 11.34
CA GLY A 128 4.81 4.04 10.64
C GLY A 128 4.34 3.69 9.22
N SER A 129 3.21 4.24 8.74
CA SER A 129 2.83 4.07 7.34
C SER A 129 3.92 4.56 6.38
N GLN A 130 4.08 3.82 5.30
CA GLN A 130 5.06 4.09 4.26
C GLN A 130 4.46 3.86 2.86
N GLY A 131 4.91 4.68 1.91
CA GLY A 131 4.67 4.42 0.48
C GLY A 131 5.87 3.68 -0.13
N VAL A 132 5.62 2.94 -1.20
CA VAL A 132 6.66 2.29 -2.00
C VAL A 132 6.76 2.97 -3.35
N ARG A 133 7.86 3.68 -3.58
CA ARG A 133 8.19 4.28 -4.87
C ARG A 133 8.79 3.23 -5.80
N VAL A 134 8.31 3.18 -7.03
CA VAL A 134 8.77 2.27 -8.09
C VAL A 134 9.06 3.08 -9.34
N ASP A 135 10.33 3.15 -9.73
CA ASP A 135 10.74 3.78 -10.99
C ASP A 135 10.64 2.77 -12.16
N THR A 136 9.91 3.15 -13.21
CA THR A 136 9.62 2.30 -14.38
C THR A 136 9.93 3.03 -15.69
N GLY A 137 9.78 2.35 -16.83
CA GLY A 137 9.94 2.97 -18.16
C GLY A 137 8.89 4.06 -18.44
N GLU A 138 7.68 3.92 -17.88
CA GLU A 138 6.57 4.87 -18.03
C GLU A 138 6.59 6.02 -17.00
N GLY A 139 7.64 6.08 -16.17
CA GLY A 139 7.79 7.05 -15.09
C GLY A 139 7.74 6.41 -13.70
N THR A 140 7.64 7.26 -12.69
CA THR A 140 7.65 6.84 -11.28
C THR A 140 6.23 6.62 -10.78
N PHE A 141 5.97 5.44 -10.23
CA PHE A 141 4.74 5.12 -9.51
C PHE A 141 5.01 5.11 -8.00
N VAL A 142 3.97 5.38 -7.20
CA VAL A 142 4.03 5.22 -5.74
C VAL A 142 2.84 4.41 -5.28
N ILE A 143 3.08 3.21 -4.75
CA ILE A 143 2.07 2.47 -4.01
C ILE A 143 1.88 3.18 -2.68
N THR A 144 0.69 3.75 -2.48
CA THR A 144 0.46 4.68 -1.38
C THR A 144 0.03 4.02 -0.08
N GLY A 145 -0.39 2.75 -0.10
CA GLY A 145 -1.13 2.18 1.02
C GLY A 145 -2.39 3.00 1.30
N ASP A 146 -2.81 3.03 2.56
CA ASP A 146 -4.04 3.72 3.00
C ASP A 146 -3.95 5.26 3.00
N CYS A 147 -2.81 5.82 2.62
CA CYS A 147 -2.58 7.27 2.53
C CYS A 147 -3.34 7.90 1.35
N VAL A 148 -3.48 7.16 0.24
CA VAL A 148 -4.42 7.50 -0.84
C VAL A 148 -5.24 6.24 -1.08
N GLY A 149 -6.50 6.25 -0.63
CA GLY A 149 -7.36 5.07 -0.71
C GLY A 149 -7.86 4.81 -2.14
N THR A 150 -8.32 5.86 -2.82
CA THR A 150 -8.86 5.78 -4.18
C THR A 150 -8.35 6.91 -5.07
N PHE A 151 -8.46 6.77 -6.38
CA PHE A 151 -8.31 7.88 -7.32
C PHE A 151 -9.37 8.95 -7.08
N GLY A 152 -10.56 8.58 -6.57
CA GLY A 152 -11.56 9.53 -6.10
C GLY A 152 -11.06 10.41 -4.97
N ASN A 153 -10.34 9.82 -4.00
CA ASN A 153 -9.65 10.57 -2.94
C ASN A 153 -8.57 11.47 -3.52
N TRP A 154 -7.74 10.93 -4.41
CA TRP A 154 -6.64 11.68 -5.01
C TRP A 154 -7.11 12.89 -5.80
N ASN A 155 -8.03 12.67 -6.74
CA ASN A 155 -8.50 13.70 -7.66
C ASN A 155 -9.47 14.68 -6.99
N ASN A 156 -10.22 14.22 -5.98
CA ASN A 156 -11.20 15.01 -5.23
C ASN A 156 -12.08 15.92 -6.10
N GLY A 157 -12.58 15.41 -7.23
CA GLY A 157 -13.40 16.18 -8.17
C GLY A 157 -12.71 17.42 -8.76
N GLY A 158 -11.37 17.46 -8.81
CA GLY A 158 -10.58 18.60 -9.28
C GLY A 158 -10.38 19.69 -8.22
N ALA A 159 -10.69 19.43 -6.95
CA ALA A 159 -10.38 20.36 -5.87
C ALA A 159 -8.87 20.56 -5.71
N ALA A 160 -8.48 21.69 -5.11
CA ALA A 160 -7.08 22.07 -4.95
C ALA A 160 -6.26 21.16 -4.02
N MET A 161 -6.91 20.26 -3.27
CA MET A 161 -6.26 19.32 -2.37
C MET A 161 -6.97 17.95 -2.45
N PRO A 162 -6.24 16.83 -2.35
CA PRO A 162 -6.83 15.51 -2.27
C PRO A 162 -7.68 15.34 -1.01
N LEU A 163 -8.71 14.52 -1.09
CA LEU A 163 -9.59 14.17 0.03
C LEU A 163 -8.92 13.09 0.89
N PRO A 164 -8.65 13.34 2.19
CA PRO A 164 -8.02 12.33 3.04
C PRO A 164 -8.91 11.11 3.23
N SER A 165 -8.30 9.97 3.57
CA SER A 165 -9.05 8.80 4.04
C SER A 165 -9.80 9.15 5.32
N GLY A 166 -10.96 8.51 5.56
CA GLY A 166 -11.73 8.74 6.78
C GLY A 166 -11.03 8.27 8.07
N ARG A 167 -9.97 7.46 7.93
CA ARG A 167 -9.11 7.01 9.04
C ARG A 167 -7.73 7.63 8.86
N PHE A 168 -7.19 8.24 9.90
CA PHE A 168 -5.80 8.69 10.00
C PHE A 168 -5.43 8.99 11.44
N THR A 169 -4.14 8.98 11.79
CA THR A 169 -3.67 9.28 13.15
C THR A 169 -3.23 10.73 13.35
N ALA A 170 -2.79 11.42 12.31
CA ALA A 170 -2.24 12.78 12.41
C ALA A 170 -2.56 13.63 11.18
N PHE A 171 -3.60 14.47 11.28
CA PHE A 171 -4.13 15.28 10.19
C PHE A 171 -3.07 16.11 9.45
N ARG A 172 -2.25 16.88 10.18
CA ARG A 172 -1.21 17.73 9.56
C ARG A 172 -0.16 16.91 8.80
N ALA A 173 0.24 15.77 9.36
CA ALA A 173 1.23 14.91 8.74
C ALA A 173 0.66 14.17 7.52
N PHE A 174 -0.63 13.83 7.56
CA PHE A 174 -1.37 13.28 6.42
C PHE A 174 -1.37 14.28 5.24
N TYR A 175 -1.81 15.52 5.46
CA TYR A 175 -1.83 16.54 4.41
C TYR A 175 -0.44 16.92 3.90
N ALA A 176 0.57 16.94 4.76
CA ALA A 176 1.96 17.12 4.31
C ALA A 176 2.41 15.99 3.36
N SER A 177 1.89 14.77 3.55
CA SER A 177 2.16 13.63 2.66
C SER A 177 1.49 13.82 1.29
N LEU A 178 0.21 14.24 1.29
CA LEU A 178 -0.53 14.54 0.06
C LEU A 178 0.13 15.67 -0.73
N ALA A 179 0.45 16.79 -0.06
CA ALA A 179 1.09 17.94 -0.70
C ALA A 179 2.46 17.58 -1.28
N HIS A 180 3.21 16.69 -0.64
CA HIS A 180 4.47 16.19 -1.19
C HIS A 180 4.24 15.39 -2.46
N LEU A 181 3.28 14.46 -2.47
CA LEU A 181 2.94 13.69 -3.66
C LEU A 181 2.50 14.60 -4.82
N GLU A 182 1.67 15.61 -4.56
CA GLU A 182 1.24 16.59 -5.57
C GLU A 182 2.39 17.43 -6.11
N GLY A 183 3.38 17.74 -5.25
CA GLY A 183 4.60 18.43 -5.65
C GLY A 183 5.60 17.59 -6.44
N THR A 184 5.24 16.36 -6.83
CA THR A 184 6.07 15.46 -7.63
C THR A 184 5.38 15.07 -8.94
N ASP A 185 6.15 14.62 -9.92
CA ASP A 185 5.62 13.98 -11.14
C ASP A 185 5.30 12.48 -10.93
N TRP A 186 5.17 12.03 -9.68
CA TRP A 186 4.92 10.63 -9.37
C TRP A 186 3.45 10.29 -9.54
N LYS A 187 3.18 9.08 -10.04
CA LYS A 187 1.83 8.55 -10.24
C LYS A 187 1.41 7.75 -9.01
N PRO A 188 0.53 8.26 -8.14
CA PRO A 188 0.04 7.47 -7.01
C PRO A 188 -0.77 6.26 -7.50
N LEU A 189 -0.56 5.12 -6.86
CA LEU A 189 -1.30 3.87 -7.03
C LEU A 189 -2.04 3.59 -5.72
N PRO A 190 -3.34 3.95 -5.66
CA PRO A 190 -4.16 3.74 -4.47
C PRO A 190 -4.38 2.25 -4.18
N SER A 191 -4.30 1.85 -2.90
CA SER A 191 -4.41 0.43 -2.50
C SER A 191 -5.85 -0.08 -2.36
N HIS A 192 -6.85 0.79 -2.52
CA HIS A 192 -8.27 0.47 -2.34
C HIS A 192 -9.15 0.91 -3.51
N ASP A 193 -8.60 0.97 -4.72
CA ASP A 193 -9.31 1.39 -5.92
C ASP A 193 -9.53 0.23 -6.89
N HIS A 194 -10.77 0.03 -7.33
CA HIS A 194 -11.11 -1.01 -8.30
C HIS A 194 -10.42 -0.79 -9.66
N THR A 195 -10.20 0.46 -10.08
CA THR A 195 -9.49 0.76 -11.33
C THR A 195 -8.05 0.26 -11.31
N VAL A 196 -7.42 0.16 -10.12
CA VAL A 196 -6.08 -0.43 -10.00
C VAL A 196 -6.13 -1.94 -10.25
N VAL A 197 -7.13 -2.62 -9.67
CA VAL A 197 -7.35 -4.07 -9.87
C VAL A 197 -7.72 -4.38 -11.32
N GLU A 198 -8.64 -3.62 -11.90
CA GLU A 198 -9.12 -3.78 -13.28
C GLU A 198 -8.02 -3.57 -14.31
N LYS A 199 -7.15 -2.58 -14.10
CA LYS A 199 -5.99 -2.35 -14.96
C LYS A 199 -4.95 -3.47 -14.83
N GLY A 200 -4.73 -3.96 -13.62
CA GLY A 200 -3.92 -5.15 -13.32
C GLY A 200 -2.40 -5.04 -13.53
N THR A 201 -1.91 -4.18 -14.43
CA THR A 201 -0.48 -4.09 -14.77
C THR A 201 -0.04 -2.65 -15.06
N PHE A 202 1.15 -2.26 -14.58
CA PHE A 202 1.66 -0.88 -14.62
C PHE A 202 3.17 -0.85 -14.92
N GLY A 203 3.65 0.15 -15.67
CA GLY A 203 5.08 0.47 -15.78
C GLY A 203 5.89 -0.42 -16.74
N TYR A 204 5.22 -1.06 -17.70
CA TYR A 204 5.85 -1.84 -18.76
C TYR A 204 6.23 -0.95 -19.94
#